data_AF-A0AA90PLG6-F1
#
_entry.id   AF-A0AA90PLG6-F1
#
_cell.length_a   1.000
_cell.length_b   1.000
_cell.length_c   1.000
_cell.angle_alpha   90.00
_cell.angle_beta   90.00
_cell.angle_gamma   90.00
#
_symmetry.space_group_name_H-M   'P 1'
#
loop_
_entity.id
_entity.type
_entity.pdbx_description
1 polymer ?
#
loop_
_entity_poly.entity_id
_entity_poly.type
_entity_poly.pdbx_seq_one_letter_code
_entity_poly.pdbx_strand_id
1 'polypeptide(L)'
;MNIDQKHLDKKSTVNLGSYYTPKHLVALVYEMLKGNVVNFPQYTILDSSCGYGSFLQDDIKNRLIGVDIDIEAIKKAKKNINTEFICENSLKDVNRKVFNIKEDEKLVVIGNPPYNDTTSIICSHIKYAPTQIDADIKTRDLGMSFLLSYNKLEADYVCVLHPLSYLIKKSNFSLISKFVKNYKLINGVIFNSQEFSSTSRVTGFPILIGLYQRDCVGMSYDFIKDFDFKVKEGGIFRLNSFDSIANYIHKYPNKKTLKEDEQFVARFYTLRDINALKRNRTFINTHSNNAVYVHEEKFPYYCYIDVFKRYIDKMPYFLGNCDVMIDNERFEEIKECFIEESIRTNSILKDSFKPKGIADVELKIRNYFKELFAKILGEQYAKTFD
;
A
#
# COMPACT_ATOMS: atom_id res chain seq x y z
N MET A 1 29.87 -3.22 -4.05
CA MET A 1 29.54 -2.66 -5.38
C MET A 1 28.07 -2.98 -5.68
N ASN A 2 27.22 -1.97 -5.82
CA ASN A 2 25.84 -2.14 -6.31
C ASN A 2 25.92 -2.38 -7.82
N ILE A 3 25.87 -3.64 -8.24
CA ILE A 3 25.59 -3.96 -9.63
C ILE A 3 24.08 -3.82 -9.78
N ASP A 4 23.62 -2.62 -10.14
CA ASP A 4 22.23 -2.44 -10.55
C ASP A 4 21.90 -3.49 -11.63
N GLN A 5 20.81 -4.24 -11.43
CA GLN A 5 20.33 -5.25 -12.39
C GLN A 5 19.82 -4.54 -13.66
N LYS A 6 20.72 -4.22 -14.59
CA LYS A 6 20.44 -3.39 -15.79
C LYS A 6 20.37 -4.19 -17.09
N HIS A 7 19.61 -5.29 -17.14
CA HIS A 7 19.39 -5.99 -18.42
C HIS A 7 18.01 -5.76 -19.02
N LEU A 8 17.00 -5.40 -18.22
CA LEU A 8 15.67 -5.07 -18.71
C LEU A 8 15.57 -3.60 -19.15
N ASP A 9 14.81 -3.36 -20.21
CA ASP A 9 14.38 -2.01 -20.57
C ASP A 9 13.28 -1.50 -19.62
N LYS A 10 12.93 -0.22 -19.72
CA LYS A 10 11.92 0.40 -18.84
C LYS A 10 10.55 -0.27 -18.95
N LYS A 11 10.15 -0.67 -20.16
CA LYS A 11 8.84 -1.30 -20.41
C LYS A 11 8.76 -2.68 -19.76
N SER A 12 9.80 -3.50 -19.91
CA SER A 12 9.89 -4.84 -19.33
C SER A 12 10.02 -4.75 -17.82
N THR A 13 10.81 -3.81 -17.29
CA THR A 13 10.90 -3.55 -15.85
C THR A 13 9.53 -3.26 -15.24
N VAL A 14 8.72 -2.41 -15.87
CA VAL A 14 7.37 -2.08 -15.38
C VAL A 14 6.42 -3.27 -15.49
N ASN A 15 6.44 -4.01 -16.61
CA ASN A 15 5.51 -5.12 -16.81
C ASN A 15 5.83 -6.33 -15.94
N LEU A 16 7.12 -6.61 -15.73
CA LEU A 16 7.61 -7.68 -14.87
C LEU A 16 7.77 -7.25 -13.42
N GLY A 17 7.46 -6.01 -13.04
CA GLY A 17 7.62 -5.50 -11.67
C GLY A 17 9.03 -5.68 -11.08
N SER A 18 10.06 -5.67 -11.94
CA SER A 18 11.42 -6.08 -11.60
C SER A 18 12.18 -4.95 -10.89
N TYR A 19 12.05 -4.87 -9.56
CA TYR A 19 12.77 -3.91 -8.73
C TYR A 19 13.81 -4.63 -7.86
N TYR A 20 15.06 -4.14 -7.89
CA TYR A 20 16.13 -4.69 -7.06
C TYR A 20 15.85 -4.46 -5.58
N THR A 21 16.01 -5.50 -4.77
CA THR A 21 15.84 -5.41 -3.31
C THR A 21 17.17 -5.14 -2.61
N PRO A 22 17.33 -3.99 -1.93
CA PRO A 22 18.51 -3.67 -1.14
C PRO A 22 18.85 -4.72 -0.09
N LYS A 23 20.14 -4.95 0.13
CA LYS A 23 20.66 -5.94 1.09
C LYS A 23 20.11 -5.78 2.51
N HIS A 24 19.93 -4.55 2.98
CA HIS A 24 19.43 -4.31 4.33
C HIS A 24 17.95 -4.70 4.49
N LEU A 25 17.14 -4.64 3.43
CA LEU A 25 15.76 -5.16 3.46
C LEU A 25 15.74 -6.69 3.45
N VAL A 26 16.66 -7.31 2.69
CA VAL A 26 16.84 -8.77 2.71
C VAL A 26 17.27 -9.24 4.11
N ALA A 27 18.22 -8.54 4.74
CA ALA A 27 18.65 -8.82 6.10
C ALA A 27 17.48 -8.78 7.09
N LEU A 28 16.63 -7.74 6.99
CA LEU A 28 15.44 -7.60 7.83
C LEU A 28 14.45 -8.76 7.65
N VAL A 29 14.26 -9.28 6.43
CA VAL A 29 13.44 -10.49 6.20
C VAL A 29 14.01 -11.70 6.94
N TYR A 30 15.33 -11.93 6.85
CA TYR A 30 15.96 -13.04 7.57
C TYR A 30 15.95 -12.85 9.09
N GLU A 31 16.08 -11.62 9.59
CA GLU A 31 15.93 -11.30 11.02
C GLU A 31 14.52 -11.63 11.51
N MET A 32 13.49 -11.23 10.75
CA MET A 32 12.10 -11.56 11.06
C MET A 32 11.88 -13.07 11.09
N LEU A 33 12.40 -13.81 10.11
CA LEU A 33 12.28 -15.27 10.07
C LEU A 33 13.01 -15.94 11.24
N LYS A 34 14.29 -15.63 11.46
CA LYS A 34 15.09 -16.22 12.55
C LYS A 34 14.51 -15.93 13.93
N GLY A 35 13.89 -14.76 14.11
CA GLY A 35 13.28 -14.36 15.38
C GLY A 35 11.89 -14.95 15.66
N ASN A 36 11.19 -15.47 14.64
CA ASN A 36 9.78 -15.89 14.78
C ASN A 36 9.51 -17.34 14.33
N VAL A 37 10.37 -17.94 13.51
CA VAL A 37 10.18 -19.29 12.98
C VAL A 37 10.99 -20.31 13.77
N VAL A 38 10.30 -21.19 14.48
CA VAL A 38 10.91 -22.28 15.25
C VAL A 38 11.53 -23.31 14.30
N ASN A 39 12.75 -23.75 14.60
CA ASN A 39 13.51 -24.70 13.77
C ASN A 39 13.71 -24.23 12.32
N PHE A 40 13.85 -22.92 12.10
CA PHE A 40 14.03 -22.31 10.78
C PHE A 40 15.01 -23.04 9.85
N PRO A 41 16.19 -23.56 10.28
CA PRO A 41 17.10 -24.28 9.38
C PRO A 41 16.55 -25.55 8.73
N GLN A 42 15.44 -26.11 9.21
CA GLN A 42 14.80 -27.32 8.65
C GLN A 42 13.87 -27.03 7.46
N TYR A 43 13.58 -25.75 7.19
CA TYR A 43 12.65 -25.38 6.13
C TYR A 43 13.39 -25.27 4.79
N THR A 44 12.68 -25.60 3.73
CA THR A 44 13.07 -25.18 2.39
C THR A 44 12.59 -23.76 2.14
N ILE A 45 13.48 -22.95 1.57
CA ILE A 45 13.22 -21.55 1.26
C ILE A 45 13.01 -21.42 -0.24
N LEU A 46 11.85 -20.92 -0.63
CA LEU A 46 11.50 -20.62 -2.01
C LEU A 46 11.43 -19.12 -2.21
N ASP A 47 12.20 -18.59 -3.17
CA ASP A 47 11.94 -17.29 -3.79
C ASP A 47 11.41 -17.53 -5.21
N SER A 48 10.09 -17.42 -5.37
CA SER A 48 9.39 -17.75 -6.62
C SER A 48 9.48 -16.66 -7.70
N SER A 49 10.24 -15.59 -7.45
CA SER A 49 10.45 -14.47 -8.37
C SER A 49 11.81 -13.82 -8.07
N CYS A 50 12.86 -14.63 -8.14
CA CYS A 50 14.10 -14.35 -7.45
C CYS A 50 14.98 -13.27 -8.09
N GLY A 51 14.71 -12.88 -9.33
CA GLY A 51 15.61 -12.03 -10.11
C GLY A 51 17.02 -12.60 -10.10
N TYR A 52 18.01 -11.81 -9.71
CA TYR A 52 19.40 -12.31 -9.57
C TYR A 52 19.67 -13.03 -8.24
N GLY A 53 18.63 -13.49 -7.52
CA GLY A 53 18.75 -14.27 -6.29
C GLY A 53 19.10 -13.45 -5.06
N SER A 54 18.66 -12.19 -4.95
CA SER A 54 19.09 -11.31 -3.84
C SER A 54 18.71 -11.83 -2.44
N PHE A 55 17.63 -12.60 -2.36
CA PHE A 55 17.18 -13.27 -1.15
C PHE A 55 17.88 -14.61 -0.88
N LEU A 56 18.60 -15.18 -1.84
CA LEU A 56 19.24 -16.50 -1.73
C LEU A 56 20.72 -16.27 -1.40
N GLN A 57 21.09 -16.42 -0.14
CA GLN A 57 22.45 -16.14 0.34
C GLN A 57 23.16 -17.45 0.71
N ASP A 58 24.40 -17.64 0.25
CA ASP A 58 25.15 -18.89 0.43
C ASP A 58 25.45 -19.23 1.91
N ASP A 59 25.39 -18.25 2.81
CA ASP A 59 25.59 -18.45 4.25
C ASP A 59 24.33 -18.97 4.98
N ILE A 60 23.21 -19.13 4.26
CA ILE A 60 21.97 -19.70 4.76
C ILE A 60 22.01 -21.23 4.59
N LYS A 61 21.89 -21.95 5.71
CA LYS A 61 22.00 -23.43 5.76
C LYS A 61 20.78 -24.18 5.19
N ASN A 62 19.68 -23.47 4.93
CA ASN A 62 18.46 -24.05 4.40
C ASN A 62 18.68 -24.58 2.98
N ARG A 63 17.84 -25.51 2.53
CA ARG A 63 17.68 -25.74 1.09
C ARG A 63 17.07 -24.48 0.47
N LEU A 64 17.73 -23.93 -0.54
CA LEU A 64 17.31 -22.72 -1.23
C LEU A 64 16.82 -23.08 -2.64
N ILE A 65 15.74 -22.45 -3.09
CA ILE A 65 15.19 -22.60 -4.43
C ILE A 65 14.85 -21.20 -4.98
N GLY A 66 15.49 -20.83 -6.08
CA GLY A 66 15.20 -19.61 -6.82
C GLY A 66 14.47 -19.87 -8.12
N VAL A 67 13.37 -19.17 -8.35
CA VAL A 67 12.60 -19.28 -9.59
C VAL A 67 12.41 -17.90 -10.19
N ASP A 68 12.64 -17.77 -11.50
CA ASP A 68 12.30 -16.58 -12.24
C ASP A 68 11.93 -16.96 -13.68
N ILE A 69 11.02 -16.20 -14.28
CA ILE A 69 10.62 -16.40 -15.68
C ILE A 69 11.70 -15.88 -16.64
N ASP A 70 12.58 -14.99 -16.17
CA ASP A 70 13.65 -14.39 -16.95
C ASP A 70 14.94 -15.21 -16.90
N ILE A 71 15.24 -15.87 -18.03
CA ILE A 71 16.44 -16.70 -18.17
C ILE A 71 17.75 -15.93 -17.95
N GLU A 72 17.82 -14.64 -18.27
CA GLU A 72 19.02 -13.84 -18.06
C GLU A 72 19.21 -13.51 -16.58
N ALA A 73 18.11 -13.30 -15.84
CA ALA A 73 18.14 -13.16 -14.39
C ALA A 73 18.66 -14.43 -13.72
N ILE A 74 18.14 -15.60 -14.12
CA ILE A 74 18.61 -16.91 -13.64
C ILE A 74 20.09 -17.16 -13.97
N LYS A 75 20.53 -16.86 -15.20
CA LYS A 75 21.95 -16.99 -15.58
C LYS A 75 22.85 -16.14 -14.70
N LYS A 76 22.41 -14.93 -14.30
CA LYS A 76 23.18 -14.06 -13.41
C LYS A 76 23.15 -14.53 -11.96
N ALA A 77 22.01 -15.04 -11.48
CA ALA A 77 21.91 -15.63 -10.15
C ALA A 77 22.87 -16.82 -9.98
N LYS A 78 22.85 -17.76 -10.94
CA LYS A 78 23.73 -18.95 -10.98
C LYS A 78 25.22 -18.65 -10.97
N LYS A 79 25.65 -17.47 -11.42
CA LYS A 79 27.07 -17.06 -11.39
C LYS A 79 27.55 -16.68 -9.99
N ASN A 80 26.63 -16.26 -9.12
CA ASN A 80 26.95 -15.65 -7.83
C ASN A 80 26.61 -16.54 -6.64
N ILE A 81 25.70 -17.50 -6.81
CA ILE A 81 25.09 -18.28 -5.72
C ILE A 81 25.03 -19.74 -6.16
N ASN A 82 25.49 -20.66 -5.31
CA ASN A 82 25.44 -22.09 -5.60
C ASN A 82 24.16 -22.72 -5.01
N THR A 83 23.05 -22.59 -5.73
CA THR A 83 21.70 -22.94 -5.27
C THR A 83 20.85 -23.55 -6.40
N GLU A 84 19.76 -24.21 -6.06
CA GLU A 84 18.78 -24.71 -7.04
C GLU A 84 18.05 -23.54 -7.72
N PHE A 85 18.16 -23.45 -9.05
CA PHE A 85 17.55 -22.38 -9.83
C PHE A 85 16.73 -22.93 -10.99
N ILE A 86 15.47 -22.50 -11.07
CA ILE A 86 14.47 -22.94 -12.05
C ILE A 86 14.06 -21.73 -12.90
N CYS A 87 14.03 -21.90 -14.23
CA CYS A 87 13.59 -20.87 -15.15
C CYS A 87 12.17 -21.16 -15.63
N GLU A 88 11.17 -20.76 -14.86
CA GLU A 88 9.76 -21.09 -15.09
C GLU A 88 8.83 -19.94 -14.69
N ASN A 89 7.60 -19.97 -15.20
CA ASN A 89 6.55 -19.06 -14.77
C ASN A 89 5.88 -19.56 -13.49
N SER A 90 6.25 -19.00 -12.34
CA SER A 90 5.75 -19.40 -11.01
C SER A 90 4.26 -19.20 -10.75
N LEU A 91 3.51 -18.59 -11.68
CA LEU A 91 2.06 -18.39 -11.60
C LEU A 91 1.25 -19.33 -12.51
N LYS A 92 1.93 -20.20 -13.27
CA LYS A 92 1.30 -21.17 -14.16
C LYS A 92 1.48 -22.59 -13.61
N ASP A 93 0.42 -23.38 -13.67
CA ASP A 93 0.36 -24.77 -13.23
C ASP A 93 0.89 -24.94 -11.80
N VAL A 94 0.57 -23.99 -10.92
CA VAL A 94 1.20 -23.83 -9.59
C VAL A 94 0.98 -25.08 -8.75
N ASN A 95 2.06 -25.78 -8.44
CA ASN A 95 2.09 -26.92 -7.53
C ASN A 95 3.52 -27.14 -6.99
N ARG A 96 3.65 -27.85 -5.87
CA ARG A 96 4.96 -28.11 -5.22
C ARG A 96 5.94 -28.88 -6.12
N LYS A 97 5.44 -29.78 -6.98
CA LYS A 97 6.28 -30.61 -7.87
C LYS A 97 7.01 -29.79 -8.93
N VAL A 98 6.41 -28.70 -9.43
CA VAL A 98 7.06 -27.76 -10.38
C VAL A 98 8.34 -27.17 -9.78
N PHE A 99 8.41 -27.07 -8.46
CA PHE A 99 9.55 -26.52 -7.74
C PHE A 99 10.41 -27.60 -7.07
N ASN A 100 10.21 -28.88 -7.38
CA ASN A 100 10.91 -30.00 -6.72
C ASN A 100 10.75 -30.01 -5.18
N ILE A 101 9.61 -29.55 -4.68
CA ILE A 101 9.26 -29.55 -3.24
C ILE A 101 8.34 -30.75 -2.97
N LYS A 102 8.61 -31.51 -1.90
CA LYS A 102 7.72 -32.62 -1.51
C LYS A 102 6.49 -32.10 -0.80
N GLU A 103 5.39 -32.86 -0.82
CA GLU A 103 4.13 -32.46 -0.17
C GLU A 103 4.27 -32.30 1.36
N ASP A 104 5.13 -33.10 1.99
CA ASP A 104 5.40 -33.08 3.44
C ASP A 104 6.56 -32.16 3.85
N GLU A 105 7.23 -31.53 2.89
CA GLU A 105 8.39 -30.66 3.14
C GLU A 105 7.96 -29.33 3.76
N LYS A 106 8.63 -28.92 4.83
CA LYS A 106 8.40 -27.62 5.46
C LYS A 106 8.86 -26.50 4.53
N LEU A 107 8.01 -25.52 4.28
CA LEU A 107 8.21 -24.51 3.25
C LEU A 107 8.08 -23.09 3.82
N VAL A 108 9.11 -22.27 3.60
CA VAL A 108 9.04 -20.82 3.73
C VAL A 108 9.13 -20.20 2.35
N VAL A 109 8.19 -19.32 2.01
CA VAL A 109 8.31 -18.48 0.82
C VAL A 109 8.85 -17.11 1.22
N ILE A 110 9.87 -16.64 0.52
CA ILE A 110 10.43 -15.29 0.69
C ILE A 110 10.47 -14.56 -0.66
N GLY A 111 10.70 -13.25 -0.62
CA GLY A 111 11.00 -12.50 -1.84
C GLY A 111 10.31 -11.15 -1.93
N ASN A 112 10.52 -10.51 -3.07
CA ASN A 112 9.85 -9.28 -3.47
C ASN A 112 9.07 -9.58 -4.77
N PRO A 113 7.89 -10.22 -4.67
CA PRO A 113 7.11 -10.55 -5.85
C PRO A 113 6.76 -9.31 -6.65
N PRO A 114 6.76 -9.42 -7.99
CA PRO A 114 6.45 -8.28 -8.82
C PRO A 114 5.00 -7.85 -8.60
N TYR A 115 4.81 -6.58 -8.29
CA TYR A 115 3.49 -5.96 -8.19
C TYR A 115 3.24 -5.09 -9.43
N ASN A 116 2.16 -5.38 -10.13
CA ASN A 116 1.77 -4.68 -11.35
C ASN A 116 0.24 -4.64 -11.45
N ASP A 117 -0.37 -3.73 -10.68
CA ASP A 117 -1.80 -3.43 -10.79
C ASP A 117 -2.10 -2.86 -12.18
N THR A 118 -2.75 -3.67 -13.01
CA THR A 118 -3.22 -3.29 -14.36
C THR A 118 -4.23 -2.13 -14.33
N THR A 119 -4.85 -1.86 -13.18
CA THR A 119 -5.81 -0.76 -13.00
C THR A 119 -5.19 0.51 -12.42
N SER A 120 -3.91 0.49 -12.04
CA SER A 120 -3.22 1.68 -11.54
C SER A 120 -2.92 2.67 -12.68
N ILE A 121 -3.23 3.95 -12.43
CA ILE A 121 -3.03 5.07 -13.37
C ILE A 121 -1.54 5.26 -13.70
N ILE A 122 -0.66 4.93 -12.76
CA ILE A 122 0.79 5.08 -12.94
C ILE A 122 1.25 4.10 -14.03
N CYS A 123 1.88 4.64 -15.08
CA CYS A 123 2.39 3.89 -16.23
C CYS A 123 1.34 3.03 -16.97
N SER A 124 0.05 3.34 -16.86
CA SER A 124 -1.03 2.55 -17.49
C SER A 124 -0.85 2.35 -19.00
N HIS A 125 -0.30 3.34 -19.70
CA HIS A 125 -0.03 3.31 -21.15
C HIS A 125 0.99 2.25 -21.60
N ILE A 126 1.76 1.63 -20.69
CA ILE A 126 2.74 0.58 -21.00
C ILE A 126 2.45 -0.76 -20.32
N LYS A 127 1.37 -0.85 -19.52
CA LYS A 127 1.01 -2.07 -18.82
C LYS A 127 0.29 -3.03 -19.76
N TYR A 128 0.91 -4.17 -20.00
CA TYR A 128 0.34 -5.31 -20.71
C TYR A 128 0.54 -6.56 -19.86
N ALA A 129 -0.43 -7.46 -19.84
CA ALA A 129 -0.34 -8.71 -19.07
C ALA A 129 -0.25 -9.90 -20.04
N PRO A 130 0.94 -10.25 -20.57
CA PRO A 130 1.12 -11.42 -21.41
C PRO A 130 1.25 -12.72 -20.60
N THR A 131 1.46 -12.65 -19.28
CA THR A 131 1.82 -13.82 -18.47
C THR A 131 0.61 -14.70 -18.19
N GLN A 132 0.75 -15.99 -18.48
CA GLN A 132 -0.27 -17.00 -18.13
C GLN A 132 -0.31 -17.15 -16.61
N ILE A 133 -1.51 -17.11 -16.03
CA ILE A 133 -1.76 -17.24 -14.60
C ILE A 133 -2.92 -18.21 -14.43
N ASP A 134 -2.80 -19.14 -13.48
CA ASP A 134 -3.88 -20.07 -13.16
C ASP A 134 -5.17 -19.31 -12.80
N ALA A 135 -6.30 -19.76 -13.34
CA ALA A 135 -7.56 -19.04 -13.23
C ALA A 135 -8.00 -18.80 -11.78
N ASP A 136 -7.63 -19.69 -10.86
CA ASP A 136 -8.05 -19.66 -9.46
C ASP A 136 -7.23 -18.72 -8.57
N ILE A 137 -6.04 -18.30 -9.04
CA ILE A 137 -5.16 -17.34 -8.36
C ILE A 137 -5.01 -16.01 -9.12
N LYS A 138 -5.59 -15.92 -10.33
CA LYS A 138 -5.51 -14.73 -11.16
C LYS A 138 -6.26 -13.56 -10.53
N THR A 139 -5.55 -12.44 -10.38
CA THR A 139 -6.16 -11.15 -10.00
C THR A 139 -5.73 -10.04 -10.96
N ARG A 140 -6.20 -8.81 -10.72
CA ARG A 140 -5.78 -7.62 -11.47
C ARG A 140 -4.35 -7.15 -11.19
N ASP A 141 -3.73 -7.68 -10.13
CA ASP A 141 -2.37 -7.36 -9.69
C ASP A 141 -1.53 -8.65 -9.58
N LEU A 142 -0.35 -8.65 -10.20
CA LEU A 142 0.59 -9.77 -10.13
C LEU A 142 0.98 -10.12 -8.69
N GLY A 143 1.24 -9.13 -7.83
CA GLY A 143 1.71 -9.39 -6.47
C GLY A 143 0.63 -10.06 -5.61
N MET A 144 -0.65 -9.72 -5.81
CA MET A 144 -1.76 -10.42 -5.16
C MET A 144 -1.89 -11.86 -5.67
N SER A 145 -1.63 -12.08 -6.96
CA SER A 145 -1.65 -13.43 -7.55
C SER A 145 -0.54 -14.32 -6.98
N PHE A 146 0.64 -13.75 -6.68
CA PHE A 146 1.70 -14.43 -5.94
C PHE A 146 1.28 -14.79 -4.50
N LEU A 147 0.65 -13.89 -3.75
CA LEU A 147 0.13 -14.25 -2.41
C LEU A 147 -0.83 -15.45 -2.48
N LEU A 148 -1.70 -15.48 -3.50
CA LEU A 148 -2.60 -16.60 -3.72
C LEU A 148 -1.87 -17.89 -4.12
N SER A 149 -0.77 -17.79 -4.89
CA SER A 149 0.07 -18.94 -5.25
C SER A 149 0.75 -19.55 -4.02
N TYR A 150 1.19 -18.72 -3.06
CA TYR A 150 1.80 -19.21 -1.81
C TYR A 150 0.82 -20.02 -0.97
N ASN A 151 -0.45 -19.63 -0.97
CA ASN A 151 -1.50 -20.44 -0.36
C ASN A 151 -1.71 -21.77 -1.08
N LYS A 152 -1.66 -21.78 -2.41
CA LYS A 152 -1.79 -22.99 -3.24
C LYS A 152 -0.61 -23.94 -3.07
N LEU A 153 0.58 -23.42 -2.74
CA LEU A 153 1.76 -24.20 -2.36
C LEU A 153 1.75 -24.68 -0.91
N GLU A 154 0.75 -24.27 -0.13
CA GLU A 154 0.67 -24.60 1.28
C GLU A 154 1.93 -24.26 2.09
N ALA A 155 2.53 -23.10 1.82
CA ALA A 155 3.71 -22.66 2.58
C ALA A 155 3.39 -22.52 4.07
N ASP A 156 4.26 -22.99 4.95
CA ASP A 156 4.11 -22.85 6.40
C ASP A 156 4.27 -21.40 6.85
N TYR A 157 5.23 -20.70 6.23
CA TYR A 157 5.46 -19.28 6.42
C TYR A 157 5.65 -18.57 5.10
N VAL A 158 5.25 -17.31 5.05
CA VAL A 158 5.49 -16.41 3.93
C VAL A 158 6.08 -15.12 4.48
N CYS A 159 7.28 -14.74 4.04
CA CYS A 159 7.92 -13.48 4.42
C CYS A 159 8.30 -12.67 3.18
N VAL A 160 7.39 -11.82 2.72
CA VAL A 160 7.50 -11.15 1.41
C VAL A 160 7.26 -9.65 1.52
N LEU A 161 7.81 -8.95 0.53
CA LEU A 161 7.57 -7.52 0.33
C LEU A 161 6.35 -7.33 -0.57
N HIS A 162 5.39 -6.49 -0.15
CA HIS A 162 4.28 -6.09 -1.01
C HIS A 162 3.72 -4.73 -0.59
N PRO A 163 2.98 -4.02 -1.47
CA PRO A 163 2.32 -2.77 -1.09
C PRO A 163 1.43 -2.94 0.14
N LEU A 164 1.54 -2.03 1.12
CA LEU A 164 0.71 -2.07 2.34
C LEU A 164 -0.79 -2.05 2.01
N SER A 165 -1.14 -1.37 0.91
CA SER A 165 -2.52 -1.26 0.40
C SER A 165 -3.19 -2.60 0.08
N TYR A 166 -2.46 -3.71 0.00
CA TYR A 166 -3.06 -5.04 -0.16
C TYR A 166 -3.88 -5.44 1.07
N LEU A 167 -3.42 -5.03 2.26
CA LEU A 167 -4.09 -5.33 3.52
C LEU A 167 -5.05 -4.21 3.93
N ILE A 168 -4.59 -2.96 3.91
CA ILE A 168 -5.33 -1.84 4.52
C ILE A 168 -6.48 -1.30 3.68
N LYS A 169 -6.63 -1.75 2.42
CA LYS A 169 -7.80 -1.42 1.60
C LYS A 169 -8.73 -2.63 1.53
N LYS A 170 -9.93 -2.50 2.08
CA LYS A 170 -10.94 -3.58 2.13
C LYS A 170 -11.16 -4.28 0.79
N SER A 171 -11.24 -3.54 -0.31
CA SER A 171 -11.42 -4.12 -1.65
C SER A 171 -10.23 -4.98 -2.09
N ASN A 172 -9.01 -4.59 -1.76
CA ASN A 172 -7.81 -5.37 -2.04
C ASN A 172 -7.72 -6.60 -1.13
N PHE A 173 -8.01 -6.43 0.15
CA PHE A 173 -8.05 -7.51 1.14
C PHE A 173 -9.01 -8.63 0.70
N SER A 174 -10.19 -8.27 0.17
CA SER A 174 -11.15 -9.23 -0.38
C SER A 174 -10.60 -10.01 -1.60
N LEU A 175 -9.78 -9.39 -2.44
CA LEU A 175 -9.19 -10.07 -3.63
C LEU A 175 -8.21 -11.17 -3.23
N ILE A 176 -7.53 -11.03 -2.09
CA ILE A 176 -6.61 -12.04 -1.55
C ILE A 176 -7.28 -12.95 -0.51
N SER A 177 -8.61 -13.05 -0.52
CA SER A 177 -9.40 -13.78 0.50
C SER A 177 -8.93 -15.22 0.74
N LYS A 178 -8.54 -15.96 -0.30
CA LYS A 178 -8.03 -17.35 -0.13
C LYS A 178 -6.70 -17.39 0.63
N PHE A 179 -5.86 -16.37 0.51
CA PHE A 179 -4.63 -16.26 1.30
C PHE A 179 -4.95 -15.86 2.74
N VAL A 180 -5.66 -14.75 2.94
CA VAL A 180 -5.89 -14.23 4.30
C VAL A 180 -6.76 -15.15 5.17
N LYS A 181 -7.56 -16.06 4.60
CA LYS A 181 -8.28 -17.09 5.35
C LYS A 181 -7.41 -18.23 5.90
N ASN A 182 -6.20 -18.40 5.36
CA ASN A 182 -5.31 -19.51 5.69
C ASN A 182 -3.98 -19.04 6.29
N TYR A 183 -3.82 -17.74 6.55
CA TYR A 183 -2.59 -17.16 7.05
C TYR A 183 -2.90 -16.04 8.03
N LYS A 184 -2.06 -15.93 9.07
CA LYS A 184 -2.06 -14.83 10.03
C LYS A 184 -0.77 -14.03 9.91
N LEU A 185 -0.89 -12.71 9.79
CA LEU A 185 0.24 -11.78 9.86
C LEU A 185 0.73 -11.75 11.31
N ILE A 186 1.99 -12.17 11.53
CA ILE A 186 2.59 -12.24 12.87
C ILE A 186 3.64 -11.15 13.08
N ASN A 187 4.17 -10.55 12.01
CA ASN A 187 5.10 -9.43 12.09
C ASN A 187 5.01 -8.60 10.80
N GLY A 188 5.06 -7.27 10.91
CA GLY A 188 4.90 -6.36 9.79
C GLY A 188 5.74 -5.09 9.95
N VAL A 189 6.64 -4.84 9.00
CA VAL A 189 7.45 -3.62 8.95
C VAL A 189 7.17 -2.83 7.68
N ILE A 190 6.70 -1.59 7.84
CA ILE A 190 6.47 -0.64 6.76
C ILE A 190 7.76 0.11 6.45
N PHE A 191 8.09 0.24 5.17
CA PHE A 191 9.18 1.08 4.69
C PHE A 191 8.76 1.84 3.43
N ASN A 192 9.52 2.88 3.09
CA ASN A 192 9.24 3.72 1.94
C ASN A 192 9.72 3.04 0.64
N SER A 193 8.87 2.99 -0.38
CA SER A 193 9.23 2.47 -1.71
C SER A 193 10.49 3.11 -2.31
N GLN A 194 10.83 4.33 -1.91
CA GLN A 194 12.02 5.07 -2.36
C GLN A 194 13.35 4.42 -1.98
N GLU A 195 13.34 3.41 -1.11
CA GLU A 195 14.52 2.59 -0.84
C GLU A 195 14.95 1.75 -2.05
N PHE A 196 14.05 1.53 -3.02
CA PHE A 196 14.39 0.93 -4.31
C PHE A 196 14.96 1.97 -5.27
N SER A 197 16.16 1.73 -5.80
CA SER A 197 16.92 2.65 -6.66
C SER A 197 16.19 3.08 -7.94
N SER A 198 15.22 2.27 -8.39
CA SER A 198 14.47 2.44 -9.66
C SER A 198 13.05 2.99 -9.48
N THR A 199 12.67 3.42 -8.27
CA THR A 199 11.35 4.01 -8.00
C THR A 199 11.35 5.54 -8.10
N SER A 200 10.15 6.15 -8.05
CA SER A 200 10.02 7.60 -8.09
C SER A 200 10.76 8.26 -6.93
N ARG A 201 11.78 9.07 -7.24
CA ARG A 201 12.48 9.91 -6.25
C ARG A 201 11.60 11.03 -5.67
N VAL A 202 10.42 11.27 -6.27
CA VAL A 202 9.54 12.40 -5.93
C VAL A 202 8.37 11.96 -5.04
N THR A 203 7.89 10.72 -5.16
CA THR A 203 6.74 10.25 -4.37
C THR A 203 6.92 8.80 -3.97
N GLY A 204 7.10 8.58 -2.68
CA GLY A 204 7.10 7.25 -2.06
C GLY A 204 5.69 6.73 -1.78
N PHE A 205 5.56 5.41 -1.71
CA PHE A 205 4.37 4.74 -1.20
C PHE A 205 4.77 3.64 -0.19
N PRO A 206 3.88 3.25 0.73
CA PRO A 206 4.23 2.28 1.75
C PRO A 206 4.31 0.86 1.21
N ILE A 207 5.42 0.20 1.53
CA ILE A 207 5.63 -1.23 1.30
C ILE A 207 5.73 -1.91 2.65
N LEU A 208 5.12 -3.08 2.76
CA LEU A 208 5.15 -3.93 3.94
C LEU A 208 6.11 -5.09 3.68
N ILE A 209 7.05 -5.32 4.59
CA ILE A 209 7.64 -6.65 4.81
C ILE A 209 6.68 -7.38 5.75
N GLY A 210 5.89 -8.30 5.21
CA GLY A 210 4.91 -9.06 5.97
C GLY A 210 5.41 -10.47 6.22
N LEU A 211 5.50 -10.87 7.49
CA LEU A 211 5.70 -12.26 7.89
C LEU A 211 4.35 -12.85 8.30
N TYR A 212 3.95 -13.86 7.54
CA TYR A 212 2.72 -14.60 7.71
C TYR A 212 3.02 -16.04 8.11
N GLN A 213 2.21 -16.58 8.99
CA GLN A 213 2.21 -17.99 9.37
C GLN A 213 0.91 -18.62 8.90
N ARG A 214 0.98 -19.83 8.34
CA ARG A 214 -0.20 -20.62 7.99
C ARG A 214 -1.03 -20.88 9.24
N ASP A 215 -2.31 -20.59 9.15
CA ASP A 215 -3.25 -20.62 10.26
C ASP A 215 -4.64 -21.00 9.76
N CYS A 216 -5.35 -21.85 10.50
CA CYS A 216 -6.65 -22.38 10.09
C CYS A 216 -7.81 -21.39 10.24
N VAL A 217 -7.62 -20.28 10.97
CA VAL A 217 -8.61 -19.21 11.15
C VAL A 217 -8.31 -18.04 10.21
N GLY A 218 -7.02 -17.74 10.02
CA GLY A 218 -6.54 -16.65 9.19
C GLY A 218 -6.71 -15.26 9.82
N MET A 219 -6.98 -14.26 8.99
CA MET A 219 -7.17 -12.87 9.35
C MET A 219 -8.51 -12.35 8.84
N SER A 220 -9.21 -11.60 9.70
CA SER A 220 -10.31 -10.72 9.27
C SER A 220 -9.77 -9.34 8.88
N TYR A 221 -10.60 -8.52 8.24
CA TYR A 221 -10.24 -7.13 7.99
C TYR A 221 -10.16 -6.32 9.29
N ASP A 222 -10.96 -6.68 10.31
CA ASP A 222 -10.88 -6.06 11.64
C ASP A 222 -9.54 -6.37 12.32
N PHE A 223 -9.04 -7.61 12.20
CA PHE A 223 -7.69 -7.95 12.64
C PHE A 223 -6.63 -7.03 12.03
N ILE A 224 -6.72 -6.76 10.71
CA ILE A 224 -5.80 -5.84 10.04
C ILE A 224 -5.95 -4.40 10.52
N LYS A 225 -7.17 -3.95 10.83
CA LYS A 225 -7.39 -2.60 11.35
C LYS A 225 -6.69 -2.39 12.69
N ASP A 226 -6.68 -3.42 13.54
CA ASP A 226 -6.11 -3.37 14.88
C ASP A 226 -4.63 -3.80 14.93
N PHE A 227 -4.06 -4.29 13.83
CA PHE A 227 -2.67 -4.72 13.77
C PHE A 227 -1.68 -3.55 13.91
N ASP A 228 -0.66 -3.74 14.73
CA ASP A 228 0.44 -2.79 14.92
C ASP A 228 1.54 -2.99 13.89
N PHE A 229 1.49 -2.20 12.82
CA PHE A 229 2.55 -2.17 11.84
C PHE A 229 3.72 -1.33 12.37
N LYS A 230 4.90 -1.93 12.47
CA LYS A 230 6.12 -1.18 12.79
C LYS A 230 6.50 -0.32 11.60
N VAL A 231 6.91 0.91 11.82
CA VAL A 231 7.49 1.75 10.77
C VAL A 231 9.01 1.64 10.87
N LYS A 232 9.71 1.40 9.76
CA LYS A 232 11.16 1.19 9.73
C LYS A 232 11.94 2.38 10.30
N GLU A 233 11.45 3.59 10.06
CA GLU A 233 11.99 4.83 10.62
C GLU A 233 11.66 5.04 12.11
N GLY A 234 10.89 4.14 12.71
CA GLY A 234 10.44 4.18 14.11
C GLY A 234 8.95 4.51 14.24
N GLY A 235 8.35 4.02 15.32
CA GLY A 235 6.92 4.19 15.62
C GLY A 235 6.04 3.03 15.14
N ILE A 236 4.75 3.17 15.42
CA ILE A 236 3.72 2.17 15.13
C ILE A 236 2.61 2.85 14.35
N PHE A 237 2.16 2.20 13.28
CA PHE A 237 0.98 2.57 12.53
C PHE A 237 -0.10 1.51 12.75
N ARG A 238 -1.30 1.94 13.15
CA ARG A 238 -2.49 1.10 13.27
C ARG A 238 -3.67 1.85 12.64
N LEU A 239 -4.41 1.15 11.79
CA LEU A 239 -5.48 1.77 10.99
C LEU A 239 -6.69 2.19 11.85
N ASN A 240 -6.96 1.49 12.95
CA ASN A 240 -8.03 1.83 13.89
C ASN A 240 -7.64 2.92 14.92
N SER A 241 -6.44 3.51 14.81
CA SER A 241 -5.99 4.56 15.74
C SER A 241 -6.54 5.94 15.41
N PHE A 242 -7.30 6.09 14.32
CA PHE A 242 -7.83 7.37 13.88
C PHE A 242 -9.19 7.23 13.21
N ASP A 243 -9.97 8.28 13.32
CA ASP A 243 -11.22 8.42 12.60
C ASP A 243 -10.98 8.91 11.16
N SER A 244 -11.93 8.61 10.29
CA SER A 244 -11.86 8.84 8.86
C SER A 244 -12.96 9.78 8.40
N ILE A 245 -12.61 10.73 7.53
CA ILE A 245 -13.60 11.59 6.88
C ILE A 245 -14.67 10.79 6.12
N ALA A 246 -14.35 9.55 5.72
CA ALA A 246 -15.26 8.64 5.03
C ALA A 246 -16.55 8.36 5.83
N ASN A 247 -16.51 8.50 7.15
CA ASN A 247 -17.66 8.33 8.03
C ASN A 247 -18.66 9.50 7.94
N TYR A 248 -18.23 10.66 7.44
CA TYR A 248 -19.00 11.90 7.45
C TYR A 248 -19.44 12.37 6.05
N ILE A 249 -18.80 11.85 4.99
CA ILE A 249 -19.02 12.33 3.62
C ILE A 249 -19.28 11.23 2.59
N HIS A 250 -19.85 11.63 1.45
CA HIS A 250 -19.83 10.80 0.25
C HIS A 250 -18.49 10.98 -0.48
N LYS A 251 -17.73 9.88 -0.60
CA LYS A 251 -16.44 9.86 -1.30
C LYS A 251 -16.57 9.74 -2.82
N TYR A 252 -17.61 9.05 -3.27
CA TYR A 252 -17.82 8.69 -4.66
C TYR A 252 -19.02 9.42 -5.25
N PRO A 253 -19.09 9.54 -6.59
CA PRO A 253 -20.18 10.23 -7.27
C PRO A 253 -21.55 9.74 -6.83
N ASN A 254 -22.40 10.68 -6.40
CA ASN A 254 -23.69 10.42 -5.78
C ASN A 254 -24.86 10.92 -6.63
N LYS A 255 -24.64 11.26 -7.91
CA LYS A 255 -25.70 11.79 -8.79
C LYS A 255 -26.97 10.91 -8.84
N LYS A 256 -26.81 9.59 -8.80
CA LYS A 256 -27.92 8.63 -8.86
C LYS A 256 -28.73 8.54 -7.56
N THR A 257 -28.18 9.03 -6.46
CA THR A 257 -28.86 9.01 -5.15
C THR A 257 -29.50 10.35 -4.82
N LEU A 258 -29.28 11.37 -5.65
CA LEU A 258 -29.91 12.69 -5.49
C LEU A 258 -31.39 12.59 -5.85
N LYS A 259 -32.24 13.12 -4.97
CA LYS A 259 -33.66 13.33 -5.28
C LYS A 259 -33.82 14.58 -6.15
N GLU A 260 -34.93 14.66 -6.89
CA GLU A 260 -35.18 15.78 -7.82
C GLU A 260 -35.28 17.15 -7.11
N ASP A 261 -35.63 17.16 -5.83
CA ASP A 261 -35.80 18.32 -4.96
C ASP A 261 -34.59 18.60 -4.05
N GLU A 262 -33.57 17.74 -4.06
CA GLU A 262 -32.40 17.89 -3.19
C GLU A 262 -31.48 19.04 -3.66
N GLN A 263 -31.38 20.08 -2.83
CA GLN A 263 -30.45 21.19 -3.06
C GLN A 263 -29.03 20.81 -2.63
N PHE A 264 -28.06 21.21 -3.44
CA PHE A 264 -26.63 21.11 -3.13
C PHE A 264 -26.00 22.50 -3.20
N VAL A 265 -25.05 22.77 -2.31
CA VAL A 265 -24.39 24.08 -2.19
C VAL A 265 -23.07 24.14 -2.93
N ALA A 266 -22.47 22.98 -3.23
CA ALA A 266 -21.20 22.89 -3.94
C ALA A 266 -21.05 21.55 -4.66
N ARG A 267 -19.98 21.43 -5.45
CA ARG A 267 -19.54 20.18 -6.07
C ARG A 267 -18.08 19.93 -5.75
N PHE A 268 -17.77 18.68 -5.46
CA PHE A 268 -16.44 18.23 -5.07
C PHE A 268 -15.98 17.08 -5.97
N TYR A 269 -14.70 16.99 -6.26
CA TYR A 269 -14.14 15.87 -7.02
C TYR A 269 -14.03 14.63 -6.14
N THR A 270 -14.34 13.45 -6.67
CA THR A 270 -14.29 12.18 -5.92
C THR A 270 -13.02 12.01 -5.08
N LEU A 271 -13.21 11.62 -3.82
CA LEU A 271 -12.14 11.42 -2.84
C LEU A 271 -11.88 9.92 -2.66
N ARG A 272 -10.73 9.43 -3.14
CA ARG A 272 -10.37 8.01 -3.02
C ARG A 272 -9.52 7.73 -1.78
N ASP A 273 -8.36 8.37 -1.72
CA ASP A 273 -7.35 8.30 -0.66
C ASP A 273 -6.52 9.60 -0.70
N ILE A 274 -5.63 9.78 0.28
CA ILE A 274 -4.76 10.97 0.39
C ILE A 274 -3.88 11.15 -0.85
N ASN A 275 -3.34 10.07 -1.41
CA ASN A 275 -2.57 10.11 -2.65
C ASN A 275 -3.39 10.63 -3.84
N ALA A 276 -4.66 10.24 -3.96
CA ALA A 276 -5.56 10.77 -4.97
C ALA A 276 -5.90 12.25 -4.73
N LEU A 277 -6.14 12.64 -3.47
CA LEU A 277 -6.39 14.03 -3.09
C LEU A 277 -5.24 14.95 -3.48
N LYS A 278 -3.98 14.50 -3.30
CA LYS A 278 -2.78 15.23 -3.71
C LYS A 278 -2.80 15.62 -5.20
N ARG A 279 -3.27 14.72 -6.07
CA ARG A 279 -3.28 14.92 -7.54
C ARG A 279 -4.52 15.62 -8.06
N ASN A 280 -5.66 15.43 -7.42
CA ASN A 280 -6.95 15.87 -7.93
C ASN A 280 -7.34 17.25 -7.40
N ARG A 281 -8.20 17.98 -8.11
CA ARG A 281 -8.85 19.17 -7.56
C ARG A 281 -9.80 18.78 -6.42
N THR A 282 -10.14 19.75 -5.58
CA THR A 282 -11.11 19.61 -4.49
C THR A 282 -12.49 20.05 -5.01
N PHE A 283 -12.86 21.32 -4.84
CA PHE A 283 -14.08 21.87 -5.43
C PHE A 283 -13.98 21.99 -6.97
N ILE A 284 -15.10 21.80 -7.66
CA ILE A 284 -15.20 21.84 -9.13
C ILE A 284 -16.46 22.56 -9.61
N ASN A 285 -16.37 23.30 -10.72
CA ASN A 285 -17.53 23.96 -11.35
C ASN A 285 -18.20 23.12 -12.43
N THR A 286 -17.58 22.03 -12.88
CA THR A 286 -18.08 21.23 -13.99
C THR A 286 -18.88 20.03 -13.52
N HIS A 287 -19.98 19.74 -14.21
CA HIS A 287 -20.62 18.43 -14.10
C HIS A 287 -19.68 17.40 -14.72
N SER A 288 -19.31 16.38 -13.94
CA SER A 288 -18.51 15.27 -14.44
C SER A 288 -18.96 13.97 -13.80
N ASN A 289 -18.60 12.84 -14.41
CA ASN A 289 -18.84 11.52 -13.84
C ASN A 289 -18.10 11.30 -12.51
N ASN A 290 -17.19 12.19 -12.13
CA ASN A 290 -16.43 12.15 -10.87
C ASN A 290 -16.93 13.16 -9.83
N ALA A 291 -18.01 13.89 -10.12
CA ALA A 291 -18.54 14.90 -9.22
C ALA A 291 -19.34 14.27 -8.06
N VAL A 292 -19.04 14.74 -6.86
CA VAL A 292 -19.84 14.56 -5.66
C VAL A 292 -20.60 15.87 -5.42
N TYR A 293 -21.92 15.77 -5.31
CA TYR A 293 -22.78 16.90 -5.00
C TYR A 293 -22.87 17.04 -3.48
N VAL A 294 -22.55 18.24 -2.98
CA VAL A 294 -22.34 18.51 -1.56
C VAL A 294 -23.56 19.23 -0.98
N HIS A 295 -24.22 18.60 -0.02
CA HIS A 295 -25.30 19.22 0.76
C HIS A 295 -24.73 20.18 1.81
N GLU A 296 -25.54 21.17 2.20
CA GLU A 296 -25.16 22.20 3.16
C GLU A 296 -24.63 21.61 4.48
N GLU A 297 -25.31 20.60 5.01
CA GLU A 297 -24.94 19.91 6.26
C GLU A 297 -23.53 19.29 6.21
N LYS A 298 -23.07 18.85 5.03
CA LYS A 298 -21.77 18.19 4.85
C LYS A 298 -20.69 19.15 4.36
N PHE A 299 -21.07 20.35 3.94
CA PHE A 299 -20.15 21.34 3.39
C PHE A 299 -18.91 21.61 4.27
N PRO A 300 -19.03 21.73 5.62
CA PRO A 300 -17.87 21.93 6.48
C PRO A 300 -16.80 20.83 6.32
N TYR A 301 -17.21 19.57 6.18
CA TYR A 301 -16.29 18.44 6.00
C TYR A 301 -15.56 18.47 4.65
N TYR A 302 -16.21 18.96 3.59
CA TYR A 302 -15.53 19.15 2.30
C TYR A 302 -14.55 20.32 2.34
N CYS A 303 -14.86 21.40 3.07
CA CYS A 303 -13.90 22.48 3.36
C CYS A 303 -12.69 21.97 4.17
N TYR A 304 -12.93 21.10 5.16
CA TYR A 304 -11.86 20.42 5.88
C TYR A 304 -10.90 19.68 4.95
N ILE A 305 -11.43 18.88 4.01
CA ILE A 305 -10.61 18.14 3.03
C ILE A 305 -9.81 19.09 2.13
N ASP A 306 -10.42 20.19 1.69
CA ASP A 306 -9.77 21.20 0.86
C ASP A 306 -8.58 21.86 1.58
N VAL A 307 -8.77 22.24 2.85
CA VAL A 307 -7.71 22.79 3.69
C VAL A 307 -6.64 21.73 3.99
N PHE A 308 -7.03 20.51 4.36
CA PHE A 308 -6.15 19.37 4.63
C PHE A 308 -5.19 19.12 3.47
N LYS A 309 -5.66 19.25 2.22
CA LYS A 309 -4.85 19.03 1.03
C LYS A 309 -3.55 19.85 1.04
N ARG A 310 -3.55 21.06 1.62
CA ARG A 310 -2.38 21.95 1.71
C ARG A 310 -1.32 21.44 2.70
N TYR A 311 -1.68 20.51 3.57
CA TYR A 311 -0.79 19.91 4.57
C TYR A 311 -0.29 18.51 4.16
N ILE A 312 -0.73 17.94 3.04
CA ILE A 312 -0.37 16.59 2.61
C ILE A 312 1.16 16.40 2.49
N ASP A 313 1.88 17.42 2.04
CA ASP A 313 3.34 17.33 1.88
C ASP A 313 4.10 17.22 3.20
N LYS A 314 3.46 17.55 4.32
CA LYS A 314 4.01 17.39 5.68
C LYS A 314 3.72 16.00 6.27
N MET A 315 2.93 15.17 5.60
CA MET A 315 2.49 13.87 6.11
C MET A 315 3.50 12.76 5.82
N PRO A 316 3.60 11.75 6.71
CA PRO A 316 4.37 10.55 6.40
C PRO A 316 3.83 9.79 5.19
N TYR A 317 4.75 9.21 4.42
CA TYR A 317 4.44 8.49 3.18
C TYR A 317 3.44 7.33 3.39
N PHE A 318 3.46 6.69 4.56
CA PHE A 318 2.65 5.50 4.83
C PHE A 318 1.15 5.79 4.97
N LEU A 319 0.77 7.07 5.14
CA LEU A 319 -0.63 7.50 5.17
C LEU A 319 -1.21 7.69 3.77
N GLY A 320 -0.40 7.70 2.71
CA GLY A 320 -0.86 8.05 1.36
C GLY A 320 -1.99 7.17 0.81
N ASN A 321 -2.09 5.91 1.28
CA ASN A 321 -3.16 4.99 0.89
C ASN A 321 -4.35 4.95 1.86
N CYS A 322 -4.31 5.75 2.93
CA CYS A 322 -5.40 5.92 3.86
C CYS A 322 -6.40 6.97 3.36
N ASP A 323 -7.57 6.95 3.97
CA ASP A 323 -8.52 8.05 3.87
C ASP A 323 -8.01 9.26 4.66
N VAL A 324 -8.57 10.43 4.36
CA VAL A 324 -8.28 11.65 5.12
C VAL A 324 -8.69 11.44 6.57
N MET A 325 -7.74 11.63 7.48
CA MET A 325 -7.94 11.52 8.92
C MET A 325 -8.69 12.75 9.46
N ILE A 326 -9.47 12.57 10.51
CA ILE A 326 -10.17 13.64 11.22
C ILE A 326 -10.22 13.33 12.72
N ASP A 327 -10.16 14.37 13.55
CA ASP A 327 -10.65 14.33 14.93
C ASP A 327 -11.96 15.11 14.93
N ASN A 328 -13.08 14.40 14.81
CA ASN A 328 -14.36 15.05 14.54
C ASN A 328 -14.82 15.96 15.68
N GLU A 329 -14.56 15.56 16.93
CA GLU A 329 -14.91 16.36 18.11
C GLU A 329 -14.20 17.72 18.06
N ARG A 330 -12.87 17.71 17.86
CA ARG A 330 -12.10 18.94 17.71
C ARG A 330 -12.46 19.72 16.45
N PHE A 331 -12.75 19.04 15.36
CA PHE A 331 -13.14 19.68 14.12
C PHE A 331 -14.44 20.49 14.31
N GLU A 332 -15.44 19.93 14.98
CA GLU A 332 -16.72 20.62 15.23
C GLU A 332 -16.55 21.92 16.01
N GLU A 333 -15.60 21.99 16.96
CA GLU A 333 -15.28 23.21 17.72
C GLU A 333 -14.77 24.36 16.84
N ILE A 334 -14.08 24.04 15.74
CA ILE A 334 -13.41 25.04 14.89
C ILE A 334 -13.80 24.97 13.41
N LYS A 335 -14.87 24.25 13.05
CA LYS A 335 -15.28 24.01 11.65
C LYS A 335 -15.46 25.28 10.84
N GLU A 336 -15.93 26.36 11.48
CA GLU A 336 -16.06 27.68 10.85
C GLU A 336 -14.72 28.24 10.37
N CYS A 337 -13.61 27.93 11.05
CA CYS A 337 -12.27 28.31 10.60
C CYS A 337 -11.90 27.57 9.29
N PHE A 338 -12.24 26.29 9.17
CA PHE A 338 -12.00 25.52 7.94
C PHE A 338 -12.84 26.02 6.77
N ILE A 339 -14.11 26.38 7.01
CA ILE A 339 -14.99 26.98 5.99
C ILE A 339 -14.41 28.31 5.53
N GLU A 340 -14.07 29.20 6.47
CA GLU A 340 -13.48 30.51 6.21
C GLU A 340 -12.21 30.38 5.36
N GLU A 341 -11.31 29.49 5.74
CA GLU A 341 -10.04 29.28 5.08
C GLU A 341 -10.19 28.68 3.67
N SER A 342 -11.11 27.73 3.51
CA SER A 342 -11.43 27.14 2.21
C SER A 342 -12.02 28.19 1.27
N ILE A 343 -12.96 29.03 1.74
CA ILE A 343 -13.51 30.15 0.94
C ILE A 343 -12.40 31.14 0.58
N ARG A 344 -11.53 31.51 1.53
CA ARG A 344 -10.44 32.46 1.30
C ARG A 344 -9.38 31.98 0.32
N THR A 345 -9.22 30.67 0.11
CA THR A 345 -8.11 30.13 -0.68
C THR A 345 -8.53 29.33 -1.91
N ASN A 346 -9.76 28.83 -1.95
CA ASN A 346 -10.29 28.11 -3.10
C ASN A 346 -11.02 29.05 -4.07
N SER A 347 -10.52 29.21 -5.29
CA SER A 347 -11.08 30.14 -6.29
C SER A 347 -12.55 29.87 -6.61
N ILE A 348 -13.00 28.62 -6.58
CA ILE A 348 -14.38 28.25 -6.89
C ILE A 348 -15.34 28.71 -5.79
N LEU A 349 -14.92 28.57 -4.53
CA LEU A 349 -15.74 29.00 -3.41
C LEU A 349 -15.80 30.52 -3.28
N LYS A 350 -14.72 31.24 -3.62
CA LYS A 350 -14.70 32.72 -3.61
C LYS A 350 -15.81 33.35 -4.45
N ASP A 351 -16.15 32.72 -5.57
CA ASP A 351 -17.16 33.24 -6.48
C ASP A 351 -18.59 33.05 -5.94
N SER A 352 -18.78 32.10 -5.01
CA SER A 352 -20.10 31.68 -4.52
C SER A 352 -20.36 32.03 -3.06
N PHE A 353 -19.31 32.26 -2.27
CA PHE A 353 -19.40 32.49 -0.82
C PHE A 353 -18.52 33.67 -0.39
N LYS A 354 -18.94 34.36 0.67
CA LYS A 354 -18.16 35.44 1.28
C LYS A 354 -17.54 35.01 2.61
N PRO A 355 -16.25 35.30 2.85
CA PRO A 355 -15.64 35.06 4.14
C PRO A 355 -16.30 35.92 5.24
N LYS A 356 -16.44 35.36 6.44
CA LYS A 356 -17.02 35.98 7.63
C LYS A 356 -16.04 36.86 8.41
N GLY A 357 -14.73 36.78 8.13
CA GLY A 357 -13.72 37.59 8.81
C GLY A 357 -13.27 37.01 10.16
N ILE A 358 -13.19 35.69 10.28
CA ILE A 358 -12.80 35.02 11.54
C ILE A 358 -11.32 35.34 11.86
N ALA A 359 -11.03 35.68 13.12
CA ALA A 359 -9.69 35.92 13.63
C ALA A 359 -8.93 34.61 13.91
N ASP A 360 -7.61 34.64 13.72
CA ASP A 360 -6.65 33.56 14.04
C ASP A 360 -6.93 32.21 13.36
N VAL A 361 -7.61 32.23 12.21
CA VAL A 361 -8.01 31.03 11.45
C VAL A 361 -6.83 30.11 11.16
N GLU A 362 -5.72 30.66 10.64
CA GLU A 362 -4.55 29.87 10.27
C GLU A 362 -3.90 29.20 11.50
N LEU A 363 -3.81 29.93 12.62
CA LEU A 363 -3.25 29.42 13.87
C LEU A 363 -4.10 28.28 14.44
N LYS A 364 -5.43 28.44 14.45
CA LYS A 364 -6.36 27.40 14.93
C LYS A 364 -6.28 26.13 14.09
N ILE A 365 -6.26 26.25 12.76
CA ILE A 365 -6.12 25.11 11.85
C ILE A 365 -4.76 24.43 12.02
N ARG A 366 -3.68 25.20 12.15
CA ARG A 366 -2.33 24.66 12.37
C ARG A 366 -2.26 23.86 13.67
N ASN A 367 -2.79 24.40 14.76
CA ASN A 367 -2.85 23.72 16.06
C ASN A 367 -3.67 22.44 15.98
N TYR A 368 -4.82 22.47 15.32
CA TYR A 368 -5.63 21.28 15.10
C TYR A 368 -4.84 20.17 14.39
N PHE A 369 -4.14 20.47 13.29
CA PHE A 369 -3.36 19.44 12.60
C PHE A 369 -2.17 18.95 13.42
N LYS A 370 -1.51 19.85 14.15
CA LYS A 370 -0.43 19.47 15.07
C LYS A 370 -0.92 18.47 16.12
N GLU A 371 -2.06 18.75 16.77
CA GLU A 371 -2.68 17.85 17.76
C GLU A 371 -3.11 16.53 17.13
N LEU A 372 -3.78 16.56 15.97
CA LEU A 372 -4.22 15.37 15.24
C LEU A 372 -3.04 14.44 14.94
N PHE A 373 -1.94 14.97 14.39
CA PHE A 373 -0.79 14.14 14.01
C PHE A 373 0.07 13.73 15.20
N ALA A 374 0.16 14.54 16.26
CA ALA A 374 0.77 14.12 17.52
C ALA A 374 0.03 12.90 18.10
N LYS A 375 -1.31 12.93 18.10
CA LYS A 375 -2.15 11.83 18.60
C LYS A 375 -2.02 10.56 17.75
N ILE A 376 -2.00 10.69 16.43
CA ILE A 376 -2.01 9.52 15.52
C ILE A 376 -0.62 8.90 15.37
N LEU A 377 0.42 9.73 15.30
CA LEU A 377 1.75 9.31 14.85
C LEU A 377 2.82 9.45 15.95
N GLY A 378 2.50 10.16 17.03
CA GLY A 378 3.44 10.57 18.07
C GLY A 378 4.08 11.93 17.81
N GLU A 379 4.62 12.52 18.88
CA GLU A 379 5.22 13.87 18.90
C GLU A 379 6.29 14.11 17.84
N GLN A 380 7.03 13.08 17.46
CA GLN A 380 8.11 13.19 16.47
C GLN A 380 7.60 13.65 15.09
N TYR A 381 6.37 13.32 14.72
CA TYR A 381 5.76 13.72 13.45
C TYR A 381 4.96 15.02 13.55
N ALA A 382 4.59 15.45 14.76
CA ALA A 382 3.90 16.72 14.98
C ALA A 382 4.80 17.95 14.72
N LYS A 383 6.12 17.78 14.90
CA LYS A 383 7.14 18.83 14.68
C LYS A 383 7.20 19.35 13.25
N THR A 384 6.64 18.64 12.25
CA THR A 384 6.59 19.14 10.86
C THR A 384 5.56 20.25 10.68
N PHE A 385 4.71 20.50 11.69
CA PHE A 385 3.66 21.51 11.70
C PHE A 385 4.02 22.78 12.48
N ASP A 386 5.19 22.81 13.13
CA ASP A 386 5.84 24.03 13.60
C ASP A 386 6.37 24.86 12.42
#